data_AF-A0A7S2FK15-F1
#
_entry.id   AF-A0A7S2FK15-F1
#
_cell.length_a   1.000
_cell.length_b   1.000
_cell.length_c   1.000
_cell.angle_alpha   90.00
_cell.angle_beta   90.00
_cell.angle_gamma   90.00
#
_symmetry.space_group_name_H-M   'P 1'
#
loop_
_entity.id
_entity.type
_entity.pdbx_description
1 polymer ?
#
loop_
_entity_poly.entity_id
_entity_poly.type
_entity_poly.pdbx_seq_one_letter_code
_entity_poly.pdbx_strand_id
1 'polypeptide(L)'
;SSGEGGAGQPRARSAVRRLALASLSVGPVAVVGGLFMLLLAAIERFGRPEPILDFICENTDIQVVREPIDRAPFRAPNGFTVKDGTGVRWYMGTEDVLRRALADGAIGFGETYVDGDWQTNDVEALCHELLRLEGKELQLGWRAAPLLGSIVLGKLRSQLLPNNTLGSARSNVQ
;
A
#
# COMPACT_ATOMS: atom_id res chain seq x y z
N SER A 1 85.88 -3.51 16.71
CA SER A 1 84.84 -3.41 15.67
C SER A 1 83.69 -2.65 16.27
N SER A 2 83.64 -1.34 16.00
CA SER A 2 82.72 -0.39 16.59
C SER A 2 81.45 -0.32 15.75
N GLY A 3 80.31 -0.63 16.35
CA GLY A 3 79.00 -0.51 15.72
C GLY A 3 78.34 0.82 16.10
N GLU A 4 78.23 1.73 15.14
CA GLU A 4 77.35 2.88 15.15
C GLU A 4 75.89 2.45 14.98
N GLY A 5 74.98 3.12 15.68
CA GLY A 5 73.54 3.02 15.51
C GLY A 5 72.84 3.64 16.71
N GLY A 6 71.90 4.57 16.60
CA GLY A 6 71.29 5.22 15.46
C GLY A 6 70.50 6.40 16.02
N ALA A 7 70.53 7.52 15.28
CA ALA A 7 69.83 8.75 15.63
C ALA A 7 68.31 8.52 15.65
N GLY A 8 67.69 8.82 16.78
CA GLY A 8 66.25 8.80 16.95
C GLY A 8 65.61 10.16 16.70
N GLN A 9 64.76 10.27 15.68
CA GLN A 9 63.42 10.89 15.72
C GLN A 9 62.78 10.82 14.32
N PRO A 10 61.46 10.61 14.23
CA PRO A 10 60.60 11.80 14.19
C PRO A 10 59.25 11.70 14.91
N ARG A 11 58.84 12.89 15.34
CA ARG A 11 57.54 13.32 15.83
C ARG A 11 56.45 13.14 14.76
N ALA A 12 55.32 12.52 15.12
CA ALA A 12 54.05 12.68 14.41
C ALA A 12 52.86 12.22 15.29
N ARG A 13 52.47 13.03 16.28
CA ARG A 13 51.22 12.85 17.03
C ARG A 13 50.55 14.20 17.26
N SER A 14 49.89 14.77 16.24
CA SER A 14 49.04 15.96 16.45
C SER A 14 47.98 16.22 15.37
N ALA A 15 47.60 15.25 14.53
CA ALA A 15 46.63 15.49 13.45
C ALA A 15 45.30 14.70 13.55
N VAL A 16 45.05 13.94 14.64
CA VAL A 16 43.86 13.06 14.74
C VAL A 16 42.72 13.64 15.59
N ARG A 17 42.88 14.85 16.18
CA ARG A 17 41.88 15.41 17.12
C ARG A 17 41.02 16.57 16.58
N ARG A 18 40.94 16.79 15.27
CA ARG A 18 40.11 17.87 14.69
C ARG A 18 39.10 17.42 13.63
N LEU A 19 38.65 16.16 13.69
CA LEU A 19 37.68 15.61 12.72
C LEU A 19 36.53 14.87 13.40
N ALA A 20 36.11 15.31 14.59
CA ALA A 20 35.01 14.72 15.35
C ALA A 20 33.92 15.73 15.78
N LEU A 21 33.86 16.91 15.16
CA LEU A 21 32.89 17.96 15.50
C LEU A 21 32.33 18.65 14.24
N ALA A 22 31.99 17.88 13.23
CA ALA A 22 31.27 18.38 12.04
C ALA A 22 30.01 17.55 11.72
N SER A 23 29.51 16.79 12.69
CA SER A 23 28.39 15.86 12.48
C SER A 23 27.38 15.92 13.63
N LEU A 24 26.93 17.11 14.02
CA LEU A 24 25.84 17.28 14.99
C LEU A 24 25.10 18.60 14.79
N SER A 25 24.65 18.86 13.57
CA SER A 25 23.56 19.82 13.32
C SER A 25 22.64 19.38 12.20
N VAL A 26 22.57 18.07 11.93
CA VAL A 26 21.40 17.49 11.27
C VAL A 26 20.31 17.46 12.34
N GLY A 27 19.62 18.58 12.51
CA GLY A 27 18.67 18.79 13.59
C GLY A 27 17.56 17.74 13.64
N PRO A 28 16.82 17.64 14.75
CA PRO A 28 15.71 16.70 14.93
C PRO A 28 14.69 16.72 13.78
N VAL A 29 14.59 17.84 13.04
CA VAL A 29 13.76 18.00 11.84
C VAL A 29 14.12 17.03 10.71
N ALA A 30 15.41 16.76 10.46
CA ALA A 30 15.80 15.88 9.36
C ALA A 30 15.60 14.39 9.72
N VAL A 31 15.73 14.04 11.01
CA VAL A 31 15.42 12.69 11.51
C VAL A 31 13.92 12.43 11.42
N VAL A 32 13.08 13.40 11.80
CA VAL A 32 11.62 13.31 11.66
C VAL A 32 11.20 13.27 10.18
N GLY A 33 11.81 14.08 9.32
CA GLY A 33 11.54 14.06 7.87
C GLY A 33 11.94 12.74 7.20
N GLY A 34 13.10 12.18 7.58
CA GLY A 34 13.55 10.87 7.11
C GLY A 34 12.65 9.72 7.59
N LEU A 35 12.23 9.75 8.86
CA LEU A 35 11.28 8.78 9.41
C LEU A 35 9.91 8.87 8.72
N PHE A 36 9.46 10.09 8.44
CA PHE A 36 8.22 10.33 7.70
C PHE A 36 8.31 9.82 6.26
N MET A 37 9.39 10.09 5.53
CA MET A 37 9.59 9.56 4.17
C MET A 37 9.72 8.03 4.16
N LEU A 38 10.33 7.42 5.18
CA LEU A 38 10.36 5.97 5.37
C LEU A 38 8.97 5.42 5.67
N LEU A 39 8.17 6.12 6.48
CA LEU A 39 6.77 5.77 6.74
C LEU A 39 5.93 5.88 5.46
N LEU A 40 6.13 6.93 4.66
CA LEU A 40 5.46 7.12 3.37
C LEU A 40 5.84 6.02 2.38
N ALA A 41 7.14 5.73 2.22
CA ALA A 41 7.63 4.67 1.36
C ALA A 41 7.17 3.28 1.84
N ALA A 42 7.09 3.08 3.16
CA ALA A 42 6.50 1.89 3.75
C ALA A 42 5.00 1.82 3.42
N ILE A 43 4.24 2.89 3.57
CA ILE A 43 2.80 2.93 3.26
C ILE A 43 2.55 2.73 1.75
N GLU A 44 3.39 3.25 0.85
CA GLU A 44 3.32 2.93 -0.59
C GLU A 44 3.62 1.46 -0.85
N ARG A 45 4.61 0.89 -0.14
CA ARG A 45 4.99 -0.51 -0.30
C ARG A 45 3.98 -1.49 0.32
N PHE A 46 3.31 -1.08 1.39
CA PHE A 46 2.32 -1.87 2.13
C PHE A 46 0.88 -1.54 1.72
N GLY A 47 0.64 -0.48 0.92
CA GLY A 47 -0.65 -0.17 0.31
C GLY A 47 -1.03 -1.13 -0.83
N ARG A 48 -0.48 -2.33 -0.79
CA ARG A 48 -0.61 -3.41 -1.76
C ARG A 48 -1.79 -4.28 -1.36
N PRO A 49 -2.75 -4.56 -2.25
CA PRO A 49 -3.92 -5.38 -1.92
C PRO A 49 -3.58 -6.86 -1.69
N GLU A 50 -2.40 -7.32 -2.11
CA GLU A 50 -2.02 -8.74 -2.10
C GLU A 50 -2.21 -9.43 -0.75
N PRO A 51 -1.75 -8.89 0.40
CA PRO A 51 -1.90 -9.59 1.68
C PRO A 51 -3.36 -9.79 2.12
N ILE A 52 -4.25 -8.91 1.68
CA ILE A 52 -5.69 -9.02 1.94
C ILE A 52 -6.27 -10.12 1.05
N LEU A 53 -5.93 -10.10 -0.24
CA LEU A 53 -6.41 -11.09 -1.21
C LEU A 53 -5.89 -12.49 -0.89
N ASP A 54 -4.62 -12.62 -0.53
CA ASP A 54 -4.01 -13.89 -0.10
C ASP A 54 -4.75 -14.44 1.12
N PHE A 55 -5.03 -13.59 2.11
CA PHE A 55 -5.80 -14.01 3.29
C PHE A 55 -7.22 -14.46 2.95
N ILE A 56 -7.90 -13.76 2.03
CA ILE A 56 -9.24 -14.15 1.56
C ILE A 56 -9.17 -15.53 0.90
N CYS A 57 -8.25 -15.73 -0.05
CA CYS A 57 -8.05 -17.00 -0.75
C CYS A 57 -7.63 -18.15 0.20
N GLU A 58 -6.84 -17.88 1.23
CA GLU A 58 -6.43 -18.87 2.24
C GLU A 58 -7.58 -19.34 3.14
N ASN A 59 -8.64 -18.54 3.27
CA ASN A 59 -9.70 -18.74 4.26
C ASN A 59 -11.10 -18.94 3.65
N THR A 60 -11.20 -18.95 2.32
CA THR A 60 -12.46 -19.08 1.58
C THR A 60 -12.23 -19.89 0.30
N ASP A 61 -13.31 -20.31 -0.34
CA ASP A 61 -13.26 -20.96 -1.66
C ASP A 61 -13.22 -19.94 -2.82
N ILE A 62 -12.84 -18.68 -2.53
CA ILE A 62 -12.76 -17.60 -3.50
C ILE A 62 -11.45 -17.67 -4.28
N GLN A 63 -11.55 -17.61 -5.60
CA GLN A 63 -10.45 -17.50 -6.53
C GLN A 63 -10.44 -16.09 -7.14
N VAL A 64 -9.43 -15.29 -6.80
CA VAL A 64 -9.28 -13.95 -7.35
C VAL A 64 -8.66 -14.02 -8.74
N VAL A 65 -9.37 -13.51 -9.74
CA VAL A 65 -8.96 -13.50 -11.16
C VAL A 65 -8.63 -12.06 -11.54
N ARG A 66 -7.38 -11.79 -11.94
CA ARG A 66 -6.90 -10.44 -12.34
C ARG A 66 -6.92 -10.21 -13.86
N GLU A 67 -7.84 -10.85 -14.55
CA GLU A 67 -7.99 -10.68 -15.99
C GLU A 67 -8.79 -9.40 -16.28
N PRO A 68 -8.47 -8.68 -17.37
CA PRO A 68 -9.22 -7.50 -17.76
C PRO A 68 -10.68 -7.87 -17.99
N ILE A 69 -11.57 -7.20 -17.26
CA ILE A 69 -13.02 -7.39 -17.37
C ILE A 69 -13.47 -6.66 -18.64
N ASP A 70 -13.99 -7.41 -19.61
CA ASP A 70 -14.68 -6.81 -20.75
C ASP A 70 -15.96 -6.12 -20.24
N ARG A 71 -16.08 -4.81 -20.48
CA ARG A 71 -17.20 -3.98 -19.99
C ARG A 71 -18.52 -4.22 -20.73
N ALA A 72 -18.53 -5.13 -21.71
CA ALA A 72 -19.77 -5.72 -22.23
C ALA A 72 -20.57 -6.38 -21.08
N PRO A 73 -21.89 -6.63 -21.23
CA PRO A 73 -22.62 -7.41 -20.23
C PRO A 73 -21.85 -8.72 -20.00
N PHE A 74 -21.33 -8.89 -18.79
CA PHE A 74 -20.41 -9.97 -18.48
C PHE A 74 -21.07 -11.28 -18.80
N ARG A 75 -20.57 -11.90 -19.85
CA ARG A 75 -20.80 -13.30 -20.11
C ARG A 75 -19.59 -13.98 -19.54
N ALA A 76 -19.80 -14.73 -18.46
CA ALA A 76 -18.83 -15.76 -18.09
C ALA A 76 -18.42 -16.48 -19.38
N PRO A 77 -17.12 -16.60 -19.70
CA PRO A 77 -16.64 -17.12 -20.98
C PRO A 77 -17.47 -18.34 -21.40
N ASN A 78 -18.17 -18.21 -22.52
CA ASN A 78 -19.27 -19.08 -22.94
C ASN A 78 -18.87 -20.56 -22.82
N GLY A 79 -19.34 -21.25 -21.77
CA GLY A 79 -19.03 -22.66 -21.54
C GLY A 79 -18.93 -23.08 -20.08
N PHE A 80 -18.70 -22.16 -19.15
CA PHE A 80 -18.65 -22.50 -17.72
C PHE A 80 -20.06 -22.56 -17.12
N THR A 81 -20.73 -23.69 -17.30
CA THR A 81 -21.78 -24.08 -16.36
C THR A 81 -21.12 -24.31 -15.00
N VAL A 82 -21.75 -23.84 -13.91
CA VAL A 82 -21.37 -24.06 -12.48
C VAL A 82 -21.22 -25.56 -12.12
N LYS A 83 -21.37 -26.47 -13.08
CA LYS A 83 -21.30 -27.93 -12.98
C LYS A 83 -19.89 -28.51 -12.79
N ASP A 84 -18.82 -27.74 -12.89
CA ASP A 84 -17.44 -28.26 -12.73
C ASP A 84 -16.89 -28.20 -11.30
N GLY A 85 -17.69 -27.81 -10.31
CA GLY A 85 -17.32 -27.96 -8.89
C GLY A 85 -16.66 -26.72 -8.27
N THR A 86 -17.50 -26.02 -7.50
CA THR A 86 -17.24 -25.45 -6.15
C THR A 86 -16.29 -24.27 -5.94
N GLY A 87 -15.89 -23.51 -6.96
CA GLY A 87 -15.13 -22.26 -6.74
C GLY A 87 -15.95 -20.99 -6.98
N VAL A 88 -15.90 -20.03 -6.06
CA VAL A 88 -16.36 -18.66 -6.32
C VAL A 88 -15.24 -17.90 -7.02
N ARG A 89 -15.46 -17.37 -8.21
CA ARG A 89 -14.47 -16.55 -8.91
C ARG A 89 -14.79 -15.08 -8.73
N TRP A 90 -13.80 -14.34 -8.26
CA TRP A 90 -13.89 -12.90 -8.08
C TRP A 90 -12.94 -12.22 -9.07
N TYR A 91 -13.52 -11.69 -10.14
CA TYR A 91 -12.80 -10.96 -11.18
C TYR A 91 -12.56 -9.53 -10.71
N MET A 92 -11.31 -9.15 -10.49
CA MET A 92 -10.93 -7.80 -10.08
C MET A 92 -10.27 -7.07 -11.25
N GLY A 93 -10.94 -6.04 -11.76
CA GLY A 93 -10.42 -5.19 -12.84
C GLY A 93 -9.46 -4.10 -12.34
N THR A 94 -9.56 -3.71 -11.07
CA THR A 94 -8.69 -2.71 -10.44
C THR A 94 -8.42 -3.03 -8.97
N GLU A 95 -7.26 -2.59 -8.48
CA GLU A 95 -6.87 -2.69 -7.07
C GLU A 95 -7.64 -1.71 -6.17
N ASP A 96 -8.29 -0.70 -6.76
CA ASP A 96 -9.05 0.32 -6.04
C ASP A 96 -10.32 -0.23 -5.38
N VAL A 97 -10.80 -1.40 -5.81
CA VAL A 97 -11.96 -2.09 -5.22
C VAL A 97 -11.78 -2.28 -3.72
N LEU A 98 -10.63 -2.82 -3.30
CA LEU A 98 -10.34 -3.04 -1.89
C LEU A 98 -10.12 -1.74 -1.12
N ARG A 99 -9.55 -0.72 -1.77
CA ARG A 99 -9.37 0.60 -1.13
C ARG A 99 -10.72 1.25 -0.85
N ARG A 100 -11.64 1.27 -1.81
CA ARG A 100 -12.99 1.81 -1.64
C ARG A 100 -13.80 0.98 -0.64
N ALA A 101 -13.69 -0.35 -0.69
CA ALA A 101 -14.33 -1.22 0.30
C ALA A 101 -13.84 -0.97 1.74
N LEU A 102 -12.54 -0.73 1.95
CA LEU A 102 -12.01 -0.39 3.27
C LEU A 102 -12.35 1.05 3.69
N ALA A 103 -12.44 1.99 2.74
CA ALA A 103 -12.75 3.39 3.03
C ALA A 103 -14.22 3.60 3.39
N ASP A 104 -15.12 2.98 2.62
CA ASP A 104 -16.56 3.25 2.64
C ASP A 104 -17.40 2.02 3.02
N GLY A 105 -16.73 0.92 3.42
CA GLY A 105 -17.36 -0.31 3.88
C GLY A 105 -18.10 -1.07 2.78
N ALA A 106 -19.20 -1.71 3.16
CA ALA A 106 -20.05 -2.49 2.24
C ALA A 106 -20.64 -1.63 1.10
N ILE A 107 -20.85 -0.33 1.33
CA ILE A 107 -21.36 0.60 0.30
C ILE A 107 -20.31 0.79 -0.80
N GLY A 108 -19.07 1.13 -0.44
CA GLY A 108 -17.98 1.28 -1.42
C GLY A 108 -17.71 -0.02 -2.20
N PHE A 109 -17.85 -1.16 -1.53
CA PHE A 109 -17.75 -2.46 -2.19
C PHE A 109 -18.88 -2.70 -3.22
N GLY A 110 -20.12 -2.33 -2.88
CA GLY A 110 -21.26 -2.41 -3.79
C GLY A 110 -21.19 -1.40 -4.95
N GLU A 111 -20.73 -0.17 -4.70
CA GLU A 111 -20.56 0.83 -5.76
C GLU A 111 -19.54 0.38 -6.80
N THR A 112 -18.41 -0.18 -6.37
CA THR A 112 -17.39 -0.71 -7.29
C THR A 112 -17.89 -1.89 -8.13
N TYR A 113 -18.89 -2.64 -7.65
CA TYR A 113 -19.58 -3.65 -8.47
C TYR A 113 -20.42 -2.99 -9.58
N VAL A 114 -21.19 -1.95 -9.23
CA VAL A 114 -22.02 -1.19 -10.18
C VAL A 114 -21.16 -0.45 -11.21
N ASP A 115 -20.02 0.09 -10.80
CA ASP A 115 -19.03 0.76 -11.66
C ASP A 115 -18.33 -0.23 -12.63
N GLY A 116 -18.46 -1.54 -12.39
CA GLY A 116 -17.83 -2.59 -13.18
C GLY A 116 -16.34 -2.79 -12.86
N ASP A 117 -15.88 -2.31 -11.72
CA ASP A 117 -14.49 -2.44 -11.26
C ASP A 117 -14.16 -3.88 -10.83
N TRP A 118 -15.17 -4.66 -10.45
CA TRP A 118 -15.07 -6.09 -10.21
C TRP A 118 -16.36 -6.81 -10.57
N GLN A 119 -16.25 -8.11 -10.83
CA GLN A 119 -17.38 -9.00 -11.14
C GLN A 119 -17.20 -10.38 -10.51
N THR A 120 -18.25 -11.19 -10.51
CA THR A 120 -18.20 -12.57 -10.04
C THR A 120 -19.15 -13.45 -10.83
N ASN A 121 -18.87 -14.75 -10.85
CA ASN A 121 -19.79 -15.74 -11.42
C ASN A 121 -21.01 -15.98 -10.53
N ASP A 122 -20.94 -15.69 -9.24
CA ASP A 122 -22.04 -15.87 -8.28
C ASP A 122 -21.90 -14.89 -7.11
N VAL A 123 -22.74 -13.84 -7.11
CA VAL A 123 -22.71 -12.79 -6.08
C VAL A 123 -23.13 -13.32 -4.73
N GLU A 124 -24.13 -14.21 -4.68
CA GLU A 124 -24.64 -14.76 -3.43
C GLU A 124 -23.60 -15.67 -2.79
N ALA A 125 -22.98 -16.55 -3.57
CA ALA A 125 -21.90 -17.40 -3.09
C ALA A 125 -20.67 -16.59 -2.65
N LEU A 126 -20.31 -15.51 -3.37
CA LEU A 126 -19.24 -14.61 -2.95
C LEU A 126 -19.52 -13.97 -1.60
N CYS A 127 -20.73 -13.44 -1.39
CA CYS A 127 -21.12 -12.88 -0.10
C CYS A 127 -21.07 -13.94 1.01
N HIS A 128 -21.57 -15.15 0.75
CA HIS A 128 -21.52 -16.25 1.70
C HIS A 128 -20.09 -16.64 2.09
N GLU A 129 -19.17 -16.70 1.11
CA GLU A 129 -17.76 -16.98 1.37
C GLU A 129 -17.09 -15.86 2.18
N LEU A 130 -17.39 -14.59 1.87
CA LEU A 130 -16.85 -13.46 2.64
C LEU A 130 -17.35 -13.45 4.09
N LEU A 131 -18.58 -13.91 4.37
CA LEU A 131 -19.09 -14.06 5.73
C LEU A 131 -18.32 -15.11 6.55
N ARG A 132 -17.66 -16.09 5.91
CA ARG A 132 -16.78 -17.05 6.62
C ARG A 132 -15.54 -16.39 7.23
N LEU A 133 -15.24 -15.14 6.86
CA LEU A 133 -14.18 -14.33 7.44
C LEU A 133 -14.61 -13.64 8.74
N GLU A 134 -15.91 -13.63 9.06
CA GLU A 134 -16.43 -13.12 10.32
C GLU A 134 -15.81 -13.89 11.51
N GLY A 135 -15.35 -13.16 12.53
CA GLY A 135 -14.57 -13.73 13.64
C GLY A 135 -13.07 -13.89 13.38
N LYS A 136 -12.57 -13.65 12.15
CA LYS A 136 -11.13 -13.52 11.83
C LYS A 136 -10.69 -12.06 11.65
N GLU A 137 -11.54 -11.12 12.05
CA GLU A 137 -11.39 -9.67 11.89
C GLU A 137 -10.07 -9.13 12.41
N LEU A 138 -9.56 -9.65 13.54
CA LEU A 138 -8.30 -9.18 14.11
C LEU A 138 -7.13 -9.43 13.14
N GLN A 139 -7.09 -10.61 12.51
CA GLN A 139 -6.03 -10.97 11.56
C GLN A 139 -6.16 -10.22 10.24
N LEU A 140 -7.41 -10.03 9.78
CA LEU A 140 -7.71 -9.21 8.61
C LEU A 140 -7.32 -7.74 8.87
N GLY A 141 -7.65 -7.21 10.05
CA GLY A 141 -7.37 -5.83 10.46
C GLY A 141 -5.87 -5.51 10.48
N TRP A 142 -5.03 -6.41 11.00
CA TRP A 142 -3.57 -6.23 10.94
C TRP A 142 -3.02 -6.23 9.51
N ARG A 143 -3.58 -7.06 8.62
CA ARG A 143 -3.20 -7.12 7.20
C ARG A 143 -3.75 -5.93 6.40
N ALA A 144 -4.90 -5.41 6.78
CA ALA A 144 -5.57 -4.26 6.17
C ALA A 144 -5.03 -2.91 6.69
N ALA A 145 -4.39 -2.89 7.86
CA ALA A 145 -3.87 -1.68 8.50
C ALA A 145 -3.00 -0.80 7.59
N PRO A 146 -2.11 -1.35 6.75
CA PRO A 146 -1.33 -0.51 5.86
C PRO A 146 -2.13 0.09 4.70
N LEU A 147 -3.14 -0.64 4.18
CA LEU A 147 -4.06 -0.09 3.17
C LEU A 147 -4.90 1.04 3.78
N LEU A 148 -5.44 0.83 4.99
CA LEU A 148 -6.15 1.87 5.75
C LEU A 148 -5.26 3.09 6.03
N GLY A 149 -4.01 2.86 6.41
CA GLY A 149 -3.02 3.92 6.59
C GLY A 149 -2.83 4.76 5.33
N SER A 150 -2.78 4.14 4.15
CA SER A 150 -2.68 4.84 2.87
C SER A 150 -3.91 5.71 2.57
N ILE A 151 -5.11 5.24 2.93
CA ILE A 151 -6.37 5.98 2.75
C ILE A 151 -6.40 7.20 3.68
N VAL A 152 -6.11 7.02 4.97
CA VAL A 152 -6.09 8.10 5.96
C VAL A 152 -5.06 9.16 5.60
N LEU A 153 -3.86 8.73 5.20
CA LEU A 153 -2.81 9.63 4.78
C LEU A 153 -3.16 10.39 3.50
N GLY A 154 -3.82 9.74 2.53
CA GLY A 154 -4.35 10.39 1.33
C GLY A 154 -5.37 11.48 1.68
N LYS A 155 -6.33 11.18 2.57
CA LYS A 155 -7.30 12.15 3.07
C LYS A 155 -6.62 13.30 3.83
N LEU A 156 -5.68 13.00 4.73
CA LEU A 156 -4.93 14.01 5.48
C LEU A 156 -4.09 14.89 4.56
N ARG A 157 -3.43 14.32 3.55
CA ARG A 157 -2.69 15.07 2.52
C ARG A 157 -3.61 16.01 1.75
N SER A 158 -4.80 15.57 1.36
CA SER A 158 -5.79 16.41 0.67
C SER A 158 -6.33 17.55 1.55
N GLN A 159 -6.33 17.39 2.87
CA GLN A 159 -6.76 18.42 3.83
C GLN A 159 -5.62 19.38 4.19
N LEU A 160 -4.38 18.89 4.30
CA LEU A 160 -3.21 19.68 4.68
C LEU A 160 -2.58 20.44 3.52
N LEU A 161 -2.63 19.88 2.30
CA LEU A 161 -2.23 20.61 1.10
C LEU A 161 -3.46 21.36 0.59
N PRO A 162 -3.51 22.70 0.67
CA PRO A 162 -4.62 23.45 0.13
C PRO A 162 -4.74 23.13 -1.36
N ASN A 163 -5.88 22.53 -1.74
CA ASN A 163 -6.25 22.39 -3.14
C ASN A 163 -6.28 23.78 -3.77
N ASN A 164 -5.27 24.08 -4.57
CA ASN A 164 -5.22 25.24 -5.46
C ASN A 164 -6.24 25.07 -6.60
N THR A 165 -7.53 24.98 -6.31
CA THR A 165 -8.58 24.92 -7.34
C THR A 165 -9.86 25.53 -6.80
N LEU A 166 -9.93 26.86 -6.87
CA LEU A 166 -11.15 27.65 -7.12
C LEU A 166 -10.79 29.13 -7.33
N GLY A 167 -9.72 29.61 -6.69
CA GLY A 167 -9.18 30.96 -6.91
C GLY A 167 -8.46 31.14 -8.26
N SER A 168 -7.64 30.16 -8.67
CA SER A 168 -6.83 30.26 -9.90
C SER A 168 -7.61 30.02 -11.20
N ALA A 169 -8.83 29.47 -11.14
CA ALA A 169 -9.68 29.31 -12.31
C ALA A 169 -10.37 30.62 -12.73
N ARG A 170 -10.47 31.60 -11.81
CA ARG A 170 -11.05 32.92 -12.10
C ARG A 170 -10.09 33.91 -12.78
N SER A 171 -8.78 33.64 -12.82
CA SER A 171 -7.80 34.55 -13.40
C SER A 171 -7.41 34.24 -14.85
N ASN A 172 -7.98 33.18 -15.46
CA ASN A 172 -7.61 32.74 -16.82
C ASN A 172 -8.76 32.85 -17.83
N VAL A 173 -9.85 33.53 -17.47
CA VAL A 173 -10.91 33.96 -18.39
C VAL A 173 -10.89 35.49 -18.39
N GLN A 174 -9.88 36.06 -19.05
CA GLN A 174 -9.86 37.46 -19.50
C GLN A 174 -9.23 37.51 -20.89
#